data_AF-A0A9C6WH74-F1
#
_entry.id   AF-A0A9C6WH74-F1
#
_cell.length_a   1.000
_cell.length_b   1.000
_cell.length_c   1.000
_cell.angle_alpha   90.00
_cell.angle_beta   90.00
_cell.angle_gamma   90.00
#
_symmetry.space_group_name_H-M   'P 1'
#
loop_
_entity.id
_entity.type
_entity.pdbx_description
1 polymer ?
#
loop_
_entity_poly.entity_id
_entity_poly.type
_entity_poly.pdbx_seq_one_letter_code
_entity_poly.pdbx_strand_id
1 'polypeptide(L)'
;MGRREIKRSNTSGSTSRSYDSGSATTNFVGKFTQSVRRIVQDVKDEGAPSGMTRDEVIETNERLRSLRLRLEESYDTVKKALINLMNKYGDSKSHRNIFQRYPMLKLMIKEVIRLETQYWTLVDIPRQEKQETVPSYVMRACSIMEKTQKSGEGVKTSAKLADEAAERGSAWSAWNT
;
A
#
# COMPACT_ATOMS: atom_id res chain seq x y z
N MET A 1 21.92 50.78 -76.39
CA MET A 1 23.18 50.62 -75.63
C MET A 1 23.84 49.33 -76.09
N GLY A 2 24.94 49.42 -76.84
CA GLY A 2 25.71 48.26 -77.28
C GLY A 2 26.82 47.91 -76.30
N ARG A 3 27.18 46.62 -76.20
CA ARG A 3 28.57 46.11 -76.26
C ARG A 3 28.65 44.59 -76.02
N ARG A 4 29.11 43.90 -77.07
CA ARG A 4 30.17 42.86 -77.11
C ARG A 4 29.95 41.50 -76.41
N GLU A 5 29.43 40.55 -77.19
CA GLU A 5 30.10 39.36 -77.74
C GLU A 5 31.41 38.76 -77.12
N ILE A 6 31.51 37.42 -77.21
CA ILE A 6 32.71 36.52 -77.22
C ILE A 6 33.18 36.05 -75.81
N LYS A 7 33.54 34.80 -75.46
CA LYS A 7 34.00 33.56 -76.16
C LYS A 7 33.80 32.33 -75.25
N ARG A 8 33.71 31.13 -75.84
CA ARG A 8 33.93 29.82 -75.18
C ARG A 8 35.39 29.64 -74.73
N SER A 9 35.62 28.91 -73.63
CA SER A 9 36.71 27.90 -73.49
C SER A 9 36.67 27.16 -72.14
N ASN A 10 36.76 25.83 -72.20
CA ASN A 10 37.11 24.94 -71.09
C ASN A 10 38.51 25.26 -70.54
N THR A 11 38.70 25.18 -69.22
CA THR A 11 39.97 24.75 -68.60
C THR A 11 39.72 24.13 -67.22
N SER A 12 40.23 22.92 -67.07
CA SER A 12 40.43 22.16 -65.84
C SER A 12 41.20 22.97 -64.80
N GLY A 13 40.75 22.92 -63.54
CA GLY A 13 41.46 23.50 -62.40
C GLY A 13 41.28 22.62 -61.17
N SER A 14 42.19 21.67 -60.98
CA SER A 14 42.35 20.95 -59.72
C SER A 14 42.88 21.91 -58.67
N THR A 15 42.22 22.03 -57.53
CA THR A 15 42.79 22.68 -56.35
C THR A 15 42.54 21.79 -55.14
N SER A 16 43.61 21.16 -54.70
CA SER A 16 43.76 20.49 -53.43
C SER A 16 43.62 21.48 -52.26
N ARG A 17 43.40 20.91 -51.07
CA ARG A 17 43.35 21.52 -49.71
C ARG A 17 41.92 21.72 -49.22
N SER A 18 41.52 21.29 -48.04
CA SER A 18 42.24 20.69 -46.92
C SER A 18 41.20 19.89 -46.16
N TYR A 19 41.43 18.60 -45.94
CA TYR A 19 40.75 17.91 -44.86
C TYR A 19 41.21 18.62 -43.59
N ASP A 20 40.32 19.36 -42.95
CA ASP A 20 40.57 19.91 -41.63
C ASP A 20 40.69 18.74 -40.66
N SER A 21 41.91 18.20 -40.59
CA SER A 21 42.43 17.36 -39.52
C SER A 21 42.64 18.25 -38.29
N GLY A 22 41.58 18.95 -37.89
CA GLY A 22 41.52 19.85 -36.76
C GLY A 22 40.97 19.12 -35.57
N SER A 23 41.88 18.62 -34.72
CA SER A 23 41.59 18.33 -33.32
C SER A 23 40.64 17.17 -33.04
N ALA A 24 41.03 15.96 -33.46
CA ALA A 24 40.80 14.76 -32.66
C ALA A 24 41.67 14.79 -31.38
N THR A 25 41.73 15.93 -30.69
CA THR A 25 42.12 15.96 -29.28
C THR A 25 41.03 15.21 -28.56
N THR A 26 41.44 14.09 -27.98
CA THR A 26 40.66 13.23 -27.11
C THR A 26 39.74 14.05 -26.21
N ASN A 27 38.48 14.26 -26.63
CA ASN A 27 37.38 14.71 -25.76
C ASN A 27 37.03 13.61 -24.75
N PHE A 28 38.02 12.84 -24.30
CA PHE A 28 37.90 11.78 -23.32
C PHE A 28 37.44 12.36 -22.00
N VAL A 29 37.98 13.50 -21.56
CA VAL A 29 37.50 14.19 -20.34
C VAL A 29 36.07 14.69 -20.53
N GLY A 30 35.71 15.24 -21.70
CA GLY A 30 34.34 15.66 -22.01
C GLY A 30 33.35 14.48 -22.05
N LYS A 31 33.73 13.37 -22.69
CA LYS A 31 32.95 12.14 -22.77
C LYS A 31 32.89 11.43 -21.42
N PHE A 32 33.95 11.46 -20.64
CA PHE A 32 34.03 10.91 -19.29
C PHE A 32 33.16 11.71 -18.33
N THR A 33 33.25 13.04 -18.33
CA THR A 33 32.37 13.91 -17.51
C THR A 33 30.92 13.81 -17.94
N GLN A 34 30.63 13.68 -19.24
CA GLN A 34 29.28 13.42 -19.73
C GLN A 34 28.78 12.04 -19.33
N SER A 35 29.63 11.01 -19.40
CA SER A 35 29.33 9.65 -18.95
C SER A 35 29.09 9.61 -17.44
N VAL A 36 29.91 10.30 -16.64
CA VAL A 36 29.72 10.44 -15.18
C VAL A 36 28.44 11.19 -14.87
N ARG A 37 28.14 12.30 -15.56
CA ARG A 37 26.84 12.98 -15.38
C ARG A 37 25.67 12.09 -15.74
N ARG A 38 25.80 11.30 -16.80
CA ARG A 38 24.77 10.35 -17.22
C ARG A 38 24.61 9.25 -16.18
N ILE A 39 25.68 8.63 -15.70
CA ILE A 39 25.65 7.61 -14.64
C ILE A 39 25.12 8.19 -13.33
N VAL A 40 25.52 9.40 -12.94
CA VAL A 40 25.01 10.08 -11.74
C VAL A 40 23.53 10.41 -11.89
N GLN A 41 23.10 10.82 -13.08
CA GLN A 41 21.70 11.08 -13.39
C GLN A 41 20.89 9.78 -13.43
N ASP A 42 21.43 8.73 -14.05
CA ASP A 42 20.84 7.40 -14.12
C ASP A 42 20.75 6.79 -12.70
N VAL A 43 21.76 6.96 -11.83
CA VAL A 43 21.69 6.56 -10.41
C VAL A 43 20.70 7.42 -9.60
N LYS A 44 20.47 8.67 -10.01
CA LYS A 44 19.55 9.60 -9.35
C LYS A 44 18.11 9.42 -9.80
N ASP A 45 17.90 8.97 -11.04
CA ASP A 45 16.61 8.73 -11.68
C ASP A 45 16.18 7.26 -11.60
N GLU A 46 17.13 6.31 -11.43
CA GLU A 46 16.87 4.93 -10.97
C GLU A 46 16.52 4.96 -9.47
N GLY A 47 15.38 5.58 -9.17
CA GLY A 47 14.45 4.97 -8.26
C GLY A 47 14.04 3.58 -8.76
N ALA A 48 13.31 2.81 -7.95
CA ALA A 48 12.96 1.41 -8.27
C ALA A 48 12.47 1.23 -9.74
N PRO A 49 12.63 0.06 -10.37
CA PRO A 49 12.27 -0.21 -11.78
C PRO A 49 10.82 0.13 -12.18
N SER A 50 9.99 0.56 -11.24
CA SER A 50 8.68 1.18 -11.41
C SER A 50 8.70 2.67 -11.79
N GLY A 51 9.86 3.34 -11.84
CA GLY A 51 9.96 4.80 -12.05
C GLY A 51 9.61 5.64 -10.82
N MET A 52 9.45 5.00 -9.65
CA MET A 52 9.22 5.67 -8.36
C MET A 52 10.55 6.00 -7.71
N THR A 53 10.69 7.20 -7.16
CA THR A 53 11.86 7.60 -6.41
C THR A 53 12.10 6.67 -5.21
N ARG A 54 13.35 6.60 -4.74
CA ARG A 54 13.70 5.80 -3.55
C ARG A 54 12.78 6.12 -2.36
N ASP A 55 12.48 7.39 -2.13
CA ASP A 55 11.68 7.84 -1.00
C ASP A 55 10.22 7.39 -1.12
N GLU A 56 9.62 7.46 -2.31
CA GLU A 56 8.26 6.96 -2.57
C GLU A 56 8.14 5.44 -2.37
N VAL A 57 9.19 4.70 -2.73
CA VAL A 57 9.24 3.24 -2.52
C VAL A 57 9.32 2.91 -1.03
N ILE A 58 10.12 3.67 -0.27
CA ILE A 58 10.22 3.53 1.18
C ILE A 58 8.86 3.83 1.82
N GLU A 59 8.24 4.95 1.48
CA GLU A 59 6.92 5.34 1.99
C GLU A 59 5.88 4.26 1.69
N THR A 60 5.82 3.76 0.45
CA THR A 60 4.90 2.68 0.08
C THR A 60 5.15 1.42 0.90
N ASN A 61 6.41 1.05 1.13
CA ASN A 61 6.75 -0.12 1.93
C ASN A 61 6.31 0.02 3.39
N GLU A 62 6.49 1.19 3.99
CA GLU A 62 6.05 1.48 5.36
C GLU A 62 4.53 1.40 5.50
N ARG A 63 3.79 1.97 4.54
CA ARG A 63 2.32 1.87 4.49
C ARG A 63 1.86 0.42 4.42
N LEU A 64 2.49 -0.39 3.56
CA LEU A 64 2.19 -1.83 3.43
C LEU A 64 2.51 -2.61 4.71
N ARG A 65 3.62 -2.31 5.39
CA ARG A 65 3.98 -2.95 6.67
C ARG A 65 2.98 -2.61 7.76
N SER A 66 2.55 -1.35 7.86
CA SER A 66 1.55 -0.90 8.83
C SER A 66 0.20 -1.59 8.60
N LEU A 67 -0.25 -1.64 7.34
CA LEU A 67 -1.44 -2.41 6.93
C LEU A 67 -1.33 -3.88 7.38
N ARG A 68 -0.21 -4.54 7.08
CA ARG A 68 0.01 -5.95 7.43
C ARG A 68 -0.08 -6.20 8.93
N LEU A 69 0.63 -5.40 9.73
CA LEU A 69 0.66 -5.57 11.19
C LEU A 69 -0.75 -5.46 11.79
N ARG A 70 -1.52 -4.47 11.38
CA ARG A 70 -2.90 -4.28 11.86
C ARG A 70 -3.83 -5.43 11.46
N LEU A 71 -3.70 -5.93 10.23
CA LEU A 71 -4.45 -7.11 9.78
C LEU A 71 -4.10 -8.33 10.64
N GLU A 72 -2.82 -8.52 10.92
CA GLU A 72 -2.30 -9.61 11.74
C GLU A 72 -2.82 -9.55 13.18
N GLU A 73 -2.80 -8.38 13.81
CA GLU A 73 -3.34 -8.16 15.17
C GLU A 73 -4.85 -8.47 15.25
N SER A 74 -5.62 -7.99 14.28
CA SER A 74 -7.05 -8.26 14.19
C SER A 74 -7.33 -9.76 14.02
N TYR A 75 -6.59 -10.40 13.12
CA TYR A 75 -6.69 -11.84 12.88
C TYR A 75 -6.36 -12.64 14.14
N ASP A 76 -5.26 -12.31 14.81
CA ASP A 76 -4.84 -12.98 16.04
C ASP A 76 -5.84 -12.81 17.18
N THR A 77 -6.46 -11.65 17.29
CA THR A 77 -7.53 -11.38 18.27
C THR A 77 -8.72 -12.31 18.05
N VAL A 78 -9.22 -12.39 16.81
CA VAL A 78 -10.34 -13.26 16.45
C VAL A 78 -9.96 -14.74 16.65
N LYS A 79 -8.78 -15.14 16.18
CA LYS A 79 -8.27 -16.51 16.31
C LYS A 79 -8.20 -16.94 17.79
N LYS A 80 -7.61 -16.12 18.66
CA LYS A 80 -7.52 -16.41 20.11
C LYS A 80 -8.91 -16.51 20.73
N ALA A 81 -9.83 -15.62 20.38
CA ALA A 81 -11.20 -15.65 20.90
C ALA A 81 -11.95 -16.93 20.48
N LEU A 82 -11.82 -17.34 19.21
CA LEU A 82 -12.42 -18.58 18.69
C LEU A 82 -11.82 -19.83 19.35
N ILE A 83 -10.50 -19.88 19.55
CA ILE A 83 -9.85 -20.98 20.28
C ILE A 83 -10.39 -21.06 21.72
N ASN A 84 -10.51 -19.92 22.40
CA ASN A 84 -11.06 -19.85 23.75
C ASN A 84 -12.52 -20.34 23.80
N LEU A 85 -13.35 -19.93 22.82
CA LEU A 85 -14.72 -20.42 22.66
C LEU A 85 -14.78 -21.94 22.45
N MET A 86 -13.90 -22.49 21.62
CA MET A 86 -13.79 -23.93 21.39
C MET A 86 -13.48 -24.67 22.69
N ASN A 87 -12.52 -24.16 23.47
CA ASN A 87 -12.12 -24.76 24.75
C ASN A 87 -13.29 -24.72 25.75
N LYS A 88 -13.93 -23.55 25.92
CA LYS A 88 -15.13 -23.40 26.77
C LYS A 88 -16.27 -24.33 26.35
N TYR A 89 -16.44 -24.56 25.05
CA TYR A 89 -17.41 -25.52 24.55
C TYR A 89 -17.05 -26.95 24.93
N GLY A 90 -15.77 -27.32 24.80
CA GLY A 90 -15.23 -28.58 25.32
C GLY A 90 -15.55 -28.76 26.81
N ASP A 91 -15.23 -27.76 27.64
CA ASP A 91 -15.46 -27.78 29.08
C ASP A 91 -16.95 -27.88 29.43
N SER A 92 -17.82 -27.23 28.65
CA SER A 92 -19.28 -27.30 28.87
C SER A 92 -19.83 -28.74 28.77
N LYS A 93 -19.15 -29.63 28.05
CA LYS A 93 -19.58 -31.03 27.90
C LYS A 93 -19.37 -31.85 29.16
N SER A 94 -18.48 -31.42 30.07
CA SER A 94 -18.32 -32.05 31.38
C SER A 94 -19.54 -31.86 32.29
N HIS A 95 -20.36 -30.83 32.02
CA HIS A 95 -21.56 -30.52 32.79
C HIS A 95 -22.76 -31.30 32.23
N ARG A 96 -23.12 -32.41 32.89
CA ARG A 96 -24.33 -33.19 32.53
C ARG A 96 -25.63 -32.43 32.78
N ASN A 97 -25.67 -31.56 33.78
CA ASN A 97 -26.87 -30.80 34.12
C ASN A 97 -27.12 -29.71 33.08
N ILE A 98 -28.23 -29.83 32.35
CA ILE A 98 -28.60 -28.90 31.28
C ILE A 98 -28.84 -27.47 31.79
N PHE A 99 -29.35 -27.31 33.01
CA PHE A 99 -29.60 -25.99 33.61
C PHE A 99 -28.31 -25.23 33.92
N GLN A 100 -27.21 -25.95 34.17
CA GLN A 100 -25.88 -25.37 34.35
C GLN A 100 -25.17 -25.17 33.00
N ARG A 101 -25.35 -26.09 32.07
CA ARG A 101 -24.73 -26.04 30.75
C ARG A 101 -25.31 -24.94 29.85
N TYR A 102 -26.62 -24.72 29.92
CA TYR A 102 -27.31 -23.75 29.07
C TYR A 102 -26.80 -22.30 29.24
N PRO A 103 -26.61 -21.76 30.47
CA PRO A 103 -25.97 -20.46 30.66
C PRO A 103 -24.59 -20.34 30.01
N MET A 104 -23.75 -21.38 30.09
CA MET A 104 -22.42 -21.39 29.46
C MET A 104 -22.53 -21.29 27.94
N LEU A 105 -23.43 -22.08 27.32
CA LEU A 105 -23.70 -22.03 25.89
C LEU A 105 -24.22 -20.65 25.46
N LYS A 106 -25.16 -20.08 26.23
CA LYS A 106 -25.73 -18.75 25.97
C LYS A 106 -24.65 -17.67 25.99
N LEU A 107 -23.71 -17.72 26.94
CA LEU A 107 -22.58 -16.79 27.00
C LEU A 107 -21.64 -16.94 25.79
N MET A 108 -21.36 -18.16 25.35
CA MET A 108 -20.53 -18.39 24.16
C MET A 108 -21.20 -17.86 22.89
N ILE A 109 -22.51 -18.05 22.73
CA ILE A 109 -23.27 -17.50 21.60
C ILE A 109 -23.21 -15.97 21.60
N LYS A 110 -23.40 -15.33 22.76
CA LYS A 110 -23.26 -13.87 22.90
C LYS A 110 -21.87 -13.39 22.49
N GLU A 111 -20.83 -14.11 22.88
CA GLU A 111 -19.46 -13.77 22.55
C GLU A 111 -19.18 -13.90 21.05
N VAL A 112 -19.72 -14.92 20.37
CA VAL A 112 -19.63 -15.04 18.90
C VAL A 112 -20.34 -13.88 18.21
N ILE A 113 -21.56 -13.54 18.62
CA ILE A 113 -22.30 -12.40 18.06
C ILE A 113 -21.53 -11.09 18.29
N ARG A 114 -20.92 -10.92 19.46
CA ARG A 114 -20.07 -9.76 19.75
C ARG A 114 -18.87 -9.72 18.81
N LEU A 115 -18.17 -10.83 18.62
CA LEU A 115 -17.04 -10.92 17.69
C LEU A 115 -17.47 -10.64 16.24
N GLU A 116 -18.61 -11.18 15.80
CA GLU A 116 -19.17 -10.96 14.46
C GLU A 116 -19.57 -9.50 14.22
N THR A 117 -20.14 -8.85 15.24
CA THR A 117 -20.56 -7.44 15.13
C THR A 117 -19.39 -6.47 15.28
N GLN A 118 -18.31 -6.86 15.97
CA GLN A 118 -17.16 -6.00 16.25
C GLN A 118 -15.95 -6.25 15.35
N TYR A 119 -15.86 -7.33 14.57
CA TYR A 119 -14.67 -7.54 13.72
C TYR A 119 -14.49 -6.43 12.68
N TRP A 120 -15.59 -5.84 12.20
CA TRP A 120 -15.57 -4.66 11.31
C TRP A 120 -14.97 -3.41 11.95
N THR A 121 -14.96 -3.33 13.29
CA THR A 121 -14.32 -2.24 14.02
C THR A 121 -12.81 -2.43 14.20
N LEU A 122 -12.29 -3.64 13.92
CA LEU A 122 -10.87 -3.95 14.04
C LEU A 122 -10.13 -3.61 12.74
N VAL A 123 -10.73 -3.85 11.57
CA VAL A 123 -10.22 -3.37 10.27
C VAL A 123 -11.37 -3.20 9.26
N ASP A 124 -11.60 -1.98 8.77
CA ASP A 124 -12.47 -1.74 7.62
C ASP A 124 -11.72 -2.09 6.33
N ILE A 125 -11.85 -3.36 5.89
CA ILE A 125 -11.21 -3.84 4.66
C ILE A 125 -12.23 -3.69 3.52
N PRO A 126 -11.95 -2.86 2.50
CA PRO A 126 -12.85 -2.76 1.36
C PRO A 126 -12.93 -4.10 0.62
N ARG A 127 -14.02 -4.33 -0.11
CA ARG A 127 -14.04 -5.39 -1.12
C ARG A 127 -13.25 -4.94 -2.35
N GLN A 128 -12.46 -5.84 -2.93
CA GLN A 128 -11.81 -5.60 -4.22
C GLN A 128 -12.86 -5.49 -5.33
N GLU A 129 -12.81 -4.43 -6.11
CA GLU A 129 -13.72 -4.22 -7.23
C GLU A 129 -13.22 -5.00 -8.46
N LYS A 130 -14.14 -5.49 -9.30
CA LYS A 130 -13.78 -6.37 -10.45
C LYS A 130 -12.85 -5.67 -11.45
N GLN A 131 -13.00 -4.37 -11.61
CA GLN A 131 -12.22 -3.51 -12.50
C GLN A 131 -10.90 -3.02 -11.88
N GLU A 132 -10.69 -3.23 -10.57
CA GLU A 132 -9.55 -2.69 -9.84
C GLU A 132 -8.36 -3.65 -9.87
N THR A 133 -7.18 -3.13 -10.20
CA THR A 133 -5.94 -3.92 -10.11
C THR A 133 -5.60 -4.22 -8.66
N VAL A 134 -4.94 -5.36 -8.39
CA VAL A 134 -4.55 -5.74 -7.02
C VAL A 134 -3.71 -4.65 -6.32
N PRO A 135 -2.72 -4.00 -6.97
CA PRO A 135 -1.99 -2.90 -6.33
C PRO A 135 -2.88 -1.72 -5.95
N SER A 136 -3.81 -1.32 -6.83
CA SER A 136 -4.77 -0.24 -6.55
C SER A 136 -5.64 -0.56 -5.33
N TYR A 137 -6.13 -1.80 -5.24
CA TYR A 137 -6.90 -2.30 -4.12
C TYR A 137 -6.15 -2.21 -2.79
N VAL A 138 -4.89 -2.69 -2.77
CA VAL A 138 -4.07 -2.67 -1.57
C VAL A 138 -3.81 -1.23 -1.09
N MET A 139 -3.51 -0.31 -2.02
CA MET A 139 -3.30 1.10 -1.67
C MET A 139 -4.58 1.80 -1.18
N ARG A 140 -5.75 1.39 -1.69
CA ARG A 140 -7.05 1.85 -1.18
C ARG A 140 -7.29 1.36 0.25
N ALA A 141 -6.96 0.09 0.55
CA ALA A 141 -7.02 -0.45 1.90
C ALA A 141 -6.08 0.30 2.87
N CYS A 142 -4.83 0.58 2.47
CA CYS A 142 -3.91 1.43 3.25
C CYS A 142 -4.55 2.79 3.57
N SER A 143 -5.12 3.44 2.55
CA SER A 143 -5.70 4.78 2.69
C SER A 143 -6.93 4.82 3.61
N ILE A 144 -7.79 3.79 3.56
CA ILE A 144 -8.92 3.65 4.48
C ILE A 144 -8.40 3.50 5.91
N MET A 145 -7.44 2.61 6.12
CA MET A 145 -6.87 2.34 7.43
C MET A 145 -6.13 3.54 8.04
N GLU A 146 -5.46 4.34 7.22
CA GLU A 146 -4.82 5.59 7.62
C GLU A 146 -5.84 6.68 8.01
N LYS A 147 -6.98 6.77 7.32
CA LYS A 147 -8.06 7.70 7.69
C LYS A 147 -8.68 7.34 9.02
N THR A 148 -8.86 6.05 9.29
CA THR A 148 -9.28 5.54 10.60
C THR A 148 -8.27 5.85 11.72
N GLN A 149 -7.01 6.20 11.40
CA GLN A 149 -6.00 6.62 12.40
C GLN A 149 -5.98 8.13 12.65
N LYS A 150 -6.23 8.96 11.63
CA LYS A 150 -6.09 10.43 11.72
C LYS A 150 -7.33 11.15 12.20
N SER A 151 -8.52 10.60 11.94
CA SER A 151 -9.71 11.10 12.61
C SER A 151 -9.57 10.77 14.09
N GLY A 152 -9.68 11.74 15.00
CA GLY A 152 -9.91 11.49 16.43
C GLY A 152 -11.22 10.73 16.70
N GLU A 153 -11.94 10.39 15.63
CA GLU A 153 -13.02 9.41 15.51
C GLU A 153 -12.48 8.00 15.15
N GLY A 154 -11.19 7.78 15.36
CA GLY A 154 -10.49 6.53 15.13
C GLY A 154 -10.75 5.59 16.28
N VAL A 155 -11.53 4.55 15.99
CA VAL A 155 -11.89 3.48 16.94
C VAL A 155 -12.71 4.04 18.10
N LYS A 156 -14.01 3.69 18.17
CA LYS A 156 -14.69 3.71 19.47
C LYS A 156 -13.79 2.90 20.39
N THR A 157 -13.05 3.56 21.27
CA THR A 157 -12.14 2.89 22.18
C THR A 157 -12.93 1.81 22.90
N SER A 158 -12.27 0.70 23.23
CA SER A 158 -12.81 -0.38 24.07
C SER A 158 -13.66 0.16 25.24
N ALA A 159 -13.32 1.33 25.80
CA ALA A 159 -14.11 2.07 26.80
C ALA A 159 -15.49 2.56 26.31
N LYS A 160 -15.60 3.31 25.20
CA LYS A 160 -16.91 3.78 24.69
C LYS A 160 -17.79 2.63 24.16
N LEU A 161 -17.17 1.58 23.63
CA LEU A 161 -17.88 0.35 23.22
C LEU A 161 -18.31 -0.51 24.41
N ALA A 162 -17.55 -0.51 25.52
CA ALA A 162 -17.95 -1.13 26.78
C ALA A 162 -19.11 -0.37 27.43
N ASP A 163 -19.13 0.96 27.36
CA ASP A 163 -20.23 1.79 27.86
C ASP A 163 -21.52 1.59 27.04
N GLU A 164 -21.46 1.59 25.69
CA GLU A 164 -22.62 1.26 24.84
C GLU A 164 -23.06 -0.21 24.98
N ALA A 165 -22.13 -1.14 25.23
CA ALA A 165 -22.45 -2.55 25.50
C ALA A 165 -23.00 -2.77 26.92
N ALA A 166 -22.67 -1.91 27.89
CA ALA A 166 -23.26 -1.87 29.22
C ALA A 166 -24.65 -1.23 29.21
N GLU A 167 -24.87 -0.18 28.42
CA GLU A 167 -26.20 0.40 28.19
C GLU A 167 -27.11 -0.58 27.42
N ARG A 168 -26.61 -1.20 26.35
CA ARG A 168 -27.35 -2.29 25.68
C ARG A 168 -27.48 -3.49 26.61
N GLY A 169 -26.47 -3.83 27.39
CA GLY A 169 -26.54 -4.87 28.42
C GLY A 169 -27.64 -4.61 29.45
N SER A 170 -27.86 -3.36 29.85
CA SER A 170 -28.96 -2.92 30.70
C SER A 170 -30.32 -3.07 30.00
N ALA A 171 -30.42 -2.68 28.73
CA ALA A 171 -31.61 -2.89 27.90
C ALA A 171 -31.92 -4.39 27.64
N TRP A 172 -30.90 -5.24 27.54
CA TRP A 172 -31.03 -6.70 27.41
C TRP A 172 -31.32 -7.38 28.76
N SER A 173 -30.92 -6.79 29.88
CA SER A 173 -31.30 -7.22 31.24
C SER A 173 -32.79 -6.99 31.48
N ALA A 174 -33.33 -5.89 30.94
CA ALA A 174 -34.77 -5.58 30.97
C ALA A 174 -35.63 -6.56 30.14
N TRP A 175 -35.05 -7.24 29.15
CA TRP A 175 -35.72 -8.32 28.38
C TRP A 175 -35.64 -9.70 29.04
N ASN A 176 -34.92 -9.82 30.16
CA ASN A 176 -34.54 -11.09 30.75
C ASN A 176 -34.84 -11.13 32.27
N THR A 177 -35.71 -10.21 32.73
CA THR A 177 -36.56 -10.36 33.94
C THR A 177 -37.90 -10.94 33.50
#